data_AF-A0A7V0T841-F1
#
_entry.id   AF-A0A7V0T841-F1
#
_cell.length_a   1.000
_cell.length_b   1.000
_cell.length_c   1.000
_cell.angle_alpha   90.00
_cell.angle_beta   90.00
_cell.angle_gamma   90.00
#
_symmetry.space_group_name_H-M   'P 1'
#
loop_
_entity.id
_entity.type
_entity.pdbx_description
1 polymer ?
#
loop_
_entity_poly.entity_id
_entity_poly.type
_entity_poly.pdbx_seq_one_letter_code
_entity_poly.pdbx_strand_id
1 'polypeptide(L)'
;MTKIPARVFVAEIELNNPHLSIQSLLAQDHLPGLERCSSILKRQPESLGEPVVAINGDFFNANGHSVNAQIIFGELVKRPHYRSVFALSHDRRPYIGKLIYDGFLVRGKNKIQISGINEQRRENDLILYNKYFGPVTRTNRWGSEAILNLLEGKSAVNRPFKALVQSLII
;
A
#
# COMPACT_ATOMS: atom_id res chain seq x y z
N MET A 1 32.74 -0.40 28.02
CA MET A 1 31.71 -1.00 27.14
C MET A 1 32.21 -2.34 26.64
N THR A 2 31.48 -3.42 26.93
CA THR A 2 31.81 -4.76 26.43
C THR A 2 31.34 -4.88 24.98
N LYS A 3 32.27 -5.17 24.05
CA LYS A 3 31.93 -5.40 22.64
C LYS A 3 31.37 -6.81 22.49
N ILE A 4 30.15 -6.92 21.96
CA ILE A 4 29.50 -8.20 21.65
C ILE A 4 29.64 -8.43 20.14
N PRO A 5 30.02 -9.63 19.67
CA PRO A 5 30.12 -9.92 18.24
C PRO A 5 28.74 -9.83 17.57
N ALA A 6 28.69 -9.20 16.40
CA ALA A 6 27.49 -9.08 15.58
C ALA A 6 27.75 -9.62 14.17
N ARG A 7 26.73 -10.25 13.58
CA ARG A 7 26.71 -10.56 12.14
C ARG A 7 25.88 -9.49 11.44
N VAL A 8 26.50 -8.81 10.49
CA VAL A 8 25.87 -7.73 9.72
C VAL A 8 25.87 -8.14 8.25
N PHE A 9 24.72 -8.03 7.61
CA PHE A 9 24.54 -8.27 6.18
C PHE A 9 24.13 -6.94 5.55
N VAL A 10 24.84 -6.53 4.49
CA VAL A 10 24.61 -5.27 3.78
C VAL A 10 24.44 -5.58 2.31
N ALA A 11 23.45 -4.95 1.69
CA ALA A 11 23.29 -4.93 0.24
C ALA A 11 23.29 -3.47 -0.21
N GLU A 12 24.09 -3.17 -1.23
CA GLU A 12 24.19 -1.85 -1.84
C GLU A 12 23.58 -1.92 -3.24
N ILE A 13 22.72 -0.94 -3.57
CA ILE A 13 21.96 -0.92 -4.82
C ILE A 13 22.20 0.42 -5.50
N GLU A 14 22.66 0.38 -6.75
CA GLU A 14 22.74 1.56 -7.61
C GLU A 14 21.35 1.92 -8.15
N LEU A 15 20.73 2.96 -7.60
CA LEU A 15 19.37 3.37 -7.99
C LEU A 15 19.26 3.82 -9.45
N ASN A 16 20.35 4.24 -10.09
CA ASN A 16 20.35 4.68 -11.49
C ASN A 16 20.53 3.52 -12.49
N ASN A 17 20.82 2.30 -12.02
CA ASN A 17 20.96 1.15 -12.90
C ASN A 17 19.59 0.73 -13.45
N PRO A 18 19.37 0.76 -14.78
CA PRO A 18 18.05 0.49 -15.37
C PRO A 18 17.59 -0.97 -15.21
N HIS A 19 18.49 -1.89 -14.86
CA HIS A 19 18.19 -3.31 -14.66
C HIS A 19 17.85 -3.67 -13.21
N LEU A 20 18.04 -2.75 -12.26
CA LEU A 20 17.73 -2.96 -10.85
C LEU A 20 16.53 -2.13 -10.44
N SER A 21 15.64 -2.66 -9.61
CA SER A 21 14.53 -1.89 -9.03
C SER A 21 14.31 -2.29 -7.57
N ILE A 22 13.65 -1.41 -6.81
CA ILE A 22 13.24 -1.67 -5.43
C ILE A 22 11.72 -1.60 -5.38
N GLN A 23 11.09 -2.67 -4.89
CA GLN A 23 9.64 -2.76 -4.75
C GLN A 23 9.28 -3.25 -3.34
N SER A 24 8.34 -2.55 -2.69
CA SER A 24 7.74 -3.06 -1.46
C SER A 24 6.69 -4.13 -1.80
N LEU A 25 6.61 -5.17 -0.99
CA LEU A 25 5.65 -6.27 -1.15
C LEU A 25 4.81 -6.43 0.12
N LEU A 26 3.68 -7.13 0.00
CA LEU A 26 2.73 -7.34 1.09
C LEU A 26 2.60 -8.83 1.39
N ALA A 27 2.55 -9.20 2.66
CA ALA A 27 2.26 -10.58 3.07
C ALA A 27 0.89 -11.01 2.50
N GLN A 28 0.83 -12.17 1.85
CA GLN A 28 -0.41 -12.73 1.29
C GLN A 28 -1.17 -11.80 0.30
N ASP A 29 -0.54 -10.73 -0.19
CA ASP A 29 -1.10 -9.68 -1.06
C ASP A 29 -2.30 -8.88 -0.51
N HIS A 30 -2.61 -9.01 0.79
CA HIS A 30 -3.68 -8.24 1.42
C HIS A 30 -3.42 -7.97 2.91
N LEU A 31 -4.20 -7.05 3.46
CA LEU A 31 -4.23 -6.72 4.88
C LEU A 31 -5.41 -7.43 5.56
N PRO A 32 -5.22 -8.01 6.76
CA PRO A 32 -3.94 -8.35 7.40
C PRO A 32 -3.20 -9.53 6.75
N GLY A 33 -1.88 -9.60 6.93
CA GLY A 33 -1.10 -10.77 6.55
C GLY A 33 0.21 -10.90 7.32
N LEU A 34 0.60 -12.13 7.65
CA LEU A 34 1.93 -12.47 8.14
C LEU A 34 2.55 -13.53 7.23
N GLU A 35 3.76 -13.27 6.75
CA GLU A 35 4.44 -14.16 5.81
C GLU A 35 5.96 -13.97 5.91
N ARG A 36 6.72 -15.07 5.76
CA ARG A 36 8.19 -14.99 5.67
C ARG A 36 8.57 -14.30 4.35
N CYS A 37 9.62 -13.47 4.35
CA CYS A 37 10.10 -12.82 3.12
C CYS A 37 10.40 -13.84 2.00
N SER A 38 10.99 -14.98 2.34
CA SER A 38 11.25 -16.06 1.37
C SER A 38 9.98 -16.67 0.76
N SER A 39 8.88 -16.71 1.51
CA SER A 39 7.58 -17.18 0.99
C SER A 39 6.96 -16.13 0.06
N ILE A 40 7.00 -14.84 0.45
CA ILE A 40 6.54 -13.73 -0.39
C ILE A 40 7.22 -13.78 -1.75
N LEU A 41 8.54 -13.98 -1.80
CA LEU A 41 9.30 -14.03 -3.05
C LEU A 41 8.89 -15.21 -3.96
N LYS A 42 8.67 -16.40 -3.40
CA LYS A 42 8.32 -17.61 -4.17
C LYS A 42 7.02 -17.50 -4.96
N ARG A 43 6.11 -16.63 -4.52
CA ARG A 43 4.79 -16.43 -5.13
C ARG A 43 4.71 -15.17 -6.00
N GLN A 44 5.81 -14.41 -6.12
CA GLN A 44 5.82 -13.25 -7.01
C GLN A 44 5.84 -13.69 -8.48
N PRO A 45 5.14 -12.94 -9.36
CA PRO A 45 5.17 -13.24 -10.78
C PRO A 45 6.56 -12.94 -11.37
N GLU A 46 6.95 -13.69 -12.40
CA GLU A 46 8.20 -13.46 -13.15
C GLU A 46 8.29 -12.04 -13.72
N SER A 47 7.14 -11.40 -14.00
CA SER A 47 7.07 -10.01 -14.47
C SER A 47 7.59 -8.97 -13.48
N LEU A 48 7.78 -9.33 -12.21
CA LEU A 48 8.44 -8.49 -11.22
C LEU A 48 9.97 -8.50 -11.36
N GLY A 49 10.52 -9.44 -12.14
CA GLY A 49 11.94 -9.69 -12.26
C GLY A 49 12.47 -10.70 -11.23
N GLU A 50 13.75 -11.01 -11.35
CA GLU A 50 14.43 -11.95 -10.46
C GLU A 50 14.81 -11.28 -9.13
N PRO A 51 14.37 -11.82 -7.98
CA PRO A 51 14.75 -11.28 -6.67
C PRO A 51 16.24 -11.48 -6.39
N VAL A 52 17.01 -10.40 -6.35
CA VAL A 52 18.44 -10.42 -5.97
C VAL A 52 18.63 -10.40 -4.45
N VAL A 53 17.84 -9.59 -3.74
CA VAL A 53 17.88 -9.45 -2.28
C VAL A 53 16.50 -9.06 -1.75
N ALA A 54 16.16 -9.53 -0.55
CA ALA A 54 14.97 -9.07 0.17
C ALA A 54 15.25 -8.98 1.68
N ILE A 55 14.62 -8.00 2.32
CA ILE A 55 14.62 -7.80 3.77
C ILE A 55 13.19 -7.66 4.28
N ASN A 56 12.98 -7.80 5.58
CA ASN A 56 11.71 -7.39 6.17
C ASN A 56 11.55 -5.86 6.06
N GLY A 57 10.30 -5.41 5.95
CA GLY A 57 9.96 -4.01 5.76
C GLY A 57 9.45 -3.33 7.05
N ASP A 58 8.26 -2.76 6.96
CA ASP A 58 7.63 -1.93 7.99
C ASP A 58 7.31 -2.70 9.29
N PHE A 59 7.02 -1.94 10.34
CA PHE A 59 6.39 -2.47 11.54
C PHE A 59 5.00 -3.00 11.22
N PHE A 60 4.62 -4.08 11.90
CA PHE A 60 3.29 -4.68 11.83
C PHE A 60 2.87 -5.15 13.22
N ASN A 61 1.56 -5.20 13.47
CA ASN A 61 1.03 -5.74 14.72
C ASN A 61 0.93 -7.28 14.67
N ALA A 62 0.61 -7.92 15.81
CA ALA A 62 0.48 -9.37 15.90
C ALA A 62 -0.58 -9.98 14.96
N ASN A 63 -1.51 -9.16 14.46
CA ASN A 63 -2.52 -9.58 13.50
C ASN A 63 -2.06 -9.39 12.05
N GLY A 64 -0.85 -8.87 11.79
CA GLY A 64 -0.33 -8.67 10.43
C GLY A 64 -0.79 -7.38 9.74
N HIS A 65 -1.29 -6.40 10.47
CA HIS A 65 -1.53 -5.06 9.92
C HIS A 65 -0.25 -4.23 9.97
N SER A 66 0.15 -3.69 8.81
CA SER A 66 1.22 -2.68 8.74
C SER A 66 0.83 -1.40 9.50
N VAL A 67 1.84 -0.74 10.07
CA VAL A 67 1.65 0.43 10.93
C VAL A 67 1.67 1.74 10.15
N ASN A 68 2.54 1.87 9.14
CA ASN A 68 2.77 3.13 8.44
C ASN A 68 2.39 3.05 6.95
N ALA A 69 2.68 4.12 6.21
CA ALA A 69 2.34 4.22 4.81
C ALA A 69 3.00 3.09 4.00
N GLN A 70 2.20 2.43 3.18
CA GLN A 70 2.71 1.52 2.17
C GLN A 70 2.08 1.85 0.83
N ILE A 71 2.93 1.93 -0.19
CA ILE A 71 2.54 2.16 -1.58
C ILE A 71 3.15 1.04 -2.41
N ILE A 72 2.32 0.32 -3.16
CA ILE A 72 2.73 -0.78 -4.04
C ILE A 72 2.29 -0.45 -5.45
N PHE A 73 3.23 -0.40 -6.40
CA PHE A 73 2.99 0.00 -7.80
C PHE A 73 2.19 1.31 -7.95
N GLY A 74 2.44 2.27 -7.06
CA GLY A 74 1.74 3.55 -7.03
C GLY A 74 0.38 3.53 -6.32
N GLU A 75 -0.18 2.36 -6.00
CA GLU A 75 -1.45 2.23 -5.27
C GLU A 75 -1.22 2.38 -3.76
N LEU A 76 -2.04 3.21 -3.10
CA LEU A 76 -1.98 3.36 -1.65
C LEU A 76 -2.58 2.11 -0.99
N VAL A 77 -1.75 1.38 -0.26
CA VAL A 77 -2.15 0.17 0.49
C VAL A 77 -2.63 0.56 1.88
N LYS A 78 -1.86 1.41 2.56
CA LYS A 78 -2.13 1.89 3.91
C LYS A 78 -1.78 3.38 4.02
N ARG A 79 -2.63 4.14 4.70
CA ARG A 79 -2.41 5.57 4.95
C ARG A 79 -1.19 5.82 5.82
N PRO A 80 -0.51 6.97 5.67
CA PRO A 80 0.60 7.33 6.51
C PRO A 80 0.21 7.50 7.97
N HIS A 81 1.11 7.08 8.85
CA HIS A 81 1.12 7.40 10.26
C HIS A 81 2.15 8.50 10.52
N TYR A 82 2.16 9.12 11.71
CA TYR A 82 3.06 10.24 12.04
C TYR A 82 4.50 9.77 12.33
N ARG A 83 5.07 9.00 11.40
CA ARG A 83 6.39 8.38 11.47
C ARG A 83 7.04 8.44 10.09
N SER A 84 8.37 8.52 10.08
CA SER A 84 9.12 8.54 8.82
C SER A 84 8.93 7.24 8.03
N VAL A 85 8.88 7.36 6.71
CA VAL A 85 8.93 6.25 5.76
C VAL A 85 10.14 6.45 4.83
N PHE A 86 10.59 5.36 4.24
CA PHE A 86 11.40 5.41 3.03
C PHE A 86 10.48 5.27 1.81
N ALA A 87 10.64 6.13 0.82
CA ALA A 87 9.91 6.06 -0.44
C ALA A 87 10.84 6.34 -1.62
N LEU A 88 10.47 5.82 -2.78
CA LEU A 88 11.06 6.19 -4.06
C LEU A 88 9.97 6.85 -4.90
N SER A 89 10.28 8.00 -5.47
CA SER A 89 9.44 8.63 -6.48
C SER A 89 9.50 7.86 -7.81
N HIS A 90 8.64 8.24 -8.76
CA HIS A 90 8.61 7.62 -10.09
C HIS A 90 9.95 7.78 -10.85
N ASP A 91 10.67 8.89 -10.62
CA ASP A 91 12.01 9.17 -11.14
C ASP A 91 13.13 8.63 -10.23
N ARG A 92 12.82 7.65 -9.36
CA ARG A 92 13.78 6.91 -8.52
C ARG A 92 14.54 7.76 -7.49
N ARG A 93 14.01 8.93 -7.14
CA ARG A 93 14.61 9.77 -6.10
C ARG A 93 14.19 9.25 -4.72
N PRO A 94 15.15 8.95 -3.83
CA PRO A 94 14.84 8.51 -2.49
C PRO A 94 14.32 9.66 -1.63
N TYR A 95 13.36 9.33 -0.78
CA TYR A 95 12.78 10.22 0.21
C TYR A 95 12.74 9.52 1.57
N ILE A 96 13.18 10.20 2.62
CA ILE A 96 12.99 9.79 4.01
C ILE A 96 12.29 10.92 4.75
N GLY A 97 11.09 10.66 5.24
CA GLY A 97 10.31 11.67 5.95
C GLY A 97 8.87 11.24 6.19
N LYS A 98 8.03 12.18 6.62
CA LYS A 98 6.63 11.91 6.95
C LYS A 98 5.76 12.25 5.75
N LEU A 99 4.93 11.30 5.32
CA LEU A 99 3.93 11.54 4.29
C LEU A 99 2.63 12.06 4.89
N ILE A 100 1.87 12.80 4.09
CA ILE A 100 0.52 13.27 4.41
C ILE A 100 -0.43 12.65 3.40
N TYR A 101 -1.62 12.24 3.85
CA TYR A 101 -2.69 11.79 3.00
C TYR A 101 -3.79 12.83 2.94
N ASP A 102 -4.16 13.21 1.71
CA ASP A 102 -5.27 14.11 1.43
C ASP A 102 -5.99 13.60 0.16
N GLY A 103 -7.11 12.90 0.36
CA GLY A 103 -7.83 12.18 -0.69
C GLY A 103 -9.31 12.56 -0.75
N PHE A 104 -9.85 12.70 -1.95
CA PHE A 104 -11.23 13.12 -2.16
C PHE A 104 -11.92 12.31 -3.26
N LEU A 105 -13.21 12.04 -3.05
CA LEU A 105 -14.15 11.67 -4.08
C LEU A 105 -14.71 12.94 -4.73
N VAL A 106 -14.65 13.03 -6.06
CA VAL A 106 -15.12 14.20 -6.81
C VAL A 106 -16.17 13.76 -7.84
N ARG A 107 -17.34 14.41 -7.83
CA ARG A 107 -18.39 14.22 -8.84
C ARG A 107 -19.04 15.56 -9.18
N GLY A 108 -18.78 16.07 -10.38
CA GLY A 108 -19.24 17.41 -10.77
C GLY A 108 -18.65 18.47 -9.84
N LYS A 109 -19.52 19.26 -9.19
CA LYS A 109 -19.12 20.27 -8.18
C LYS A 109 -18.96 19.69 -6.77
N ASN A 110 -19.37 18.44 -6.53
CA ASN A 110 -19.27 17.82 -5.21
C ASN A 110 -17.87 17.27 -4.97
N LYS A 111 -17.31 17.58 -3.81
CA LYS A 111 -16.01 17.08 -3.33
C LYS A 111 -16.18 16.59 -1.90
N ILE A 112 -15.96 15.30 -1.67
CA ILE A 112 -16.15 14.64 -0.37
C ILE A 112 -14.81 14.05 0.06
N GLN A 113 -14.40 14.31 1.29
CA GLN A 113 -13.15 13.75 1.82
C GLN A 113 -13.28 12.24 2.02
N ILE A 114 -12.26 11.49 1.60
CA ILE A 114 -12.16 10.07 1.88
C ILE A 114 -11.51 9.94 3.26
N SER A 115 -12.26 9.38 4.22
CA SER A 115 -11.83 9.20 5.61
C SER A 115 -10.67 8.21 5.74
N GLY A 116 -10.65 7.18 4.88
CA GLY A 116 -9.73 6.06 5.01
C GLY A 116 -9.48 5.26 3.75
N ILE A 117 -8.38 4.50 3.76
CA ILE A 117 -8.00 3.54 2.72
C ILE A 117 -7.82 2.19 3.38
N ASN A 118 -8.46 1.15 2.84
CA ASN A 118 -8.29 -0.25 3.28
C ASN A 118 -8.32 -0.40 4.81
N GLU A 119 -9.33 0.17 5.44
CA GLU A 119 -9.51 0.08 6.89
C GLU A 119 -10.98 -0.12 7.24
N GLN A 120 -11.24 -0.51 8.48
CA GLN A 120 -12.59 -0.70 8.95
C GLN A 120 -13.37 0.62 8.89
N ARG A 121 -14.53 0.59 8.24
CA ARG A 121 -15.47 1.72 8.19
C ARG A 121 -16.10 1.95 9.57
N ARG A 122 -16.00 3.17 10.11
CA ARG A 122 -16.76 3.62 11.30
C ARG A 122 -17.99 4.42 10.89
N GLU A 123 -18.71 4.94 11.87
CA GLU A 123 -19.84 5.84 11.61
C GLU A 123 -19.41 7.04 10.76
N ASN A 124 -20.23 7.41 9.76
CA ASN A 124 -20.00 8.55 8.85
C ASN A 124 -18.69 8.52 8.02
N ASP A 125 -17.93 7.42 8.05
CA ASP A 125 -16.74 7.27 7.21
C ASP A 125 -17.06 6.99 5.73
N LEU A 126 -16.32 7.66 4.84
CA LEU A 126 -16.14 7.25 3.44
C LEU A 126 -14.79 6.54 3.29
N ILE A 127 -14.79 5.23 3.03
CA ILE A 127 -13.57 4.44 2.87
C ILE A 127 -13.41 4.03 1.40
N LEU A 128 -12.20 4.21 0.86
CA LEU A 128 -11.82 3.62 -0.42
C LEU A 128 -11.16 2.27 -0.18
N TYR A 129 -11.77 1.21 -0.70
CA TYR A 129 -11.21 -0.13 -0.70
C TYR A 129 -10.57 -0.45 -2.06
N ASN A 130 -9.42 -1.10 -2.05
CA ASN A 130 -8.84 -1.73 -3.22
C ASN A 130 -8.47 -3.19 -2.89
N LYS A 131 -7.87 -3.90 -3.86
CA LYS A 131 -7.51 -5.33 -3.73
C LYS A 131 -6.68 -5.66 -2.49
N TYR A 132 -5.92 -4.70 -1.95
CA TYR A 132 -5.06 -4.93 -0.79
C TYR A 132 -5.83 -5.00 0.54
N PHE A 133 -7.12 -4.67 0.58
CA PHE A 133 -7.94 -4.95 1.77
C PHE A 133 -8.31 -6.43 1.89
N GLY A 134 -8.22 -7.18 0.79
CA GLY A 134 -8.66 -8.57 0.71
C GLY A 134 -9.98 -8.72 -0.05
N PRO A 135 -10.54 -9.94 -0.08
CA PRO A 135 -11.64 -10.30 -0.98
C PRO A 135 -13.00 -9.73 -0.57
N VAL A 136 -13.17 -9.30 0.68
CA VAL A 136 -14.43 -8.79 1.22
C VAL A 136 -14.20 -7.63 2.18
N THR A 137 -15.09 -6.64 2.14
CA THR A 137 -15.06 -5.45 3.00
C THR A 137 -15.58 -5.74 4.42
N ARG A 138 -16.55 -6.66 4.54
CA ARG A 138 -17.26 -7.00 5.79
C ARG A 138 -17.85 -5.78 6.51
N THR A 139 -18.33 -4.78 5.75
CA THR A 139 -19.07 -3.68 6.38
C THR A 139 -20.40 -4.17 6.95
N ASN A 140 -20.94 -3.41 7.90
CA ASN A 140 -22.23 -3.71 8.51
C ASN A 140 -23.39 -3.15 7.67
N ARG A 141 -24.61 -3.45 8.08
CA ARG A 141 -25.85 -2.99 7.42
C ARG A 141 -26.14 -1.48 7.51
N TRP A 142 -25.30 -0.70 8.17
CA TRP A 142 -25.55 0.73 8.44
C TRP A 142 -24.70 1.63 7.53
N GLY A 143 -24.74 1.35 6.23
CA GLY A 143 -24.04 2.09 5.20
C GLY A 143 -24.35 1.53 3.81
N SER A 144 -23.78 2.16 2.79
CA SER A 144 -23.86 1.66 1.41
C SER A 144 -22.47 1.42 0.87
N GLU A 145 -22.34 0.41 0.01
CA GLU A 145 -21.13 0.15 -0.77
C GLU A 145 -21.39 0.43 -2.25
N ALA A 146 -20.38 0.96 -2.93
CA ALA A 146 -20.40 1.14 -4.38
C ALA A 146 -19.25 0.36 -4.99
N ILE A 147 -19.56 -0.54 -5.93
CA ILE A 147 -18.54 -1.22 -6.72
C ILE A 147 -18.14 -0.28 -7.87
N LEU A 148 -16.84 -0.04 -7.99
CA LEU A 148 -16.28 0.90 -8.96
C LEU A 148 -15.46 0.16 -10.02
N ASN A 149 -15.74 0.48 -11.29
CA ASN A 149 -14.89 0.09 -12.41
C ASN A 149 -14.02 1.27 -12.81
N LEU A 150 -12.70 1.10 -12.74
CA LEU A 150 -11.76 2.10 -13.24
C LEU A 150 -12.00 2.30 -14.74
N LEU A 151 -12.07 3.56 -15.18
CA LEU A 151 -12.18 3.89 -16.60
C LEU A 151 -10.89 3.54 -17.34
N GLU A 152 -9.75 3.73 -16.68
CA GLU A 152 -8.43 3.51 -17.26
C GLU A 152 -7.46 3.01 -16.18
N GLY A 153 -6.61 2.06 -16.56
CA GLY A 153 -5.43 1.67 -15.79
C GLY A 153 -5.69 1.21 -14.35
N LYS A 154 -4.87 1.73 -13.43
CA LYS A 154 -4.89 1.41 -11.99
C LYS A 154 -5.08 2.69 -11.18
N SER A 155 -5.56 2.55 -9.95
CA SER A 155 -5.50 3.64 -8.98
C SER A 155 -4.03 4.07 -8.76
N ALA A 156 -3.77 5.31 -8.39
CA ALA A 156 -2.44 5.70 -7.95
C ALA A 156 -2.44 6.96 -7.09
N VAL A 157 -1.42 7.08 -6.23
CA VAL A 157 -1.16 8.29 -5.44
C VAL A 157 -0.75 9.46 -6.33
N ASN A 158 -1.00 10.68 -5.86
CA ASN A 158 -0.57 11.94 -6.49
C ASN A 158 -1.08 12.18 -7.92
N ARG A 159 -2.05 11.38 -8.40
CA ARG A 159 -2.78 11.63 -9.64
C ARG A 159 -4.25 11.21 -9.48
N PRO A 160 -5.20 11.94 -10.09
CA PRO A 160 -6.59 11.51 -10.09
C PRO A 160 -6.74 10.23 -10.92
N PHE A 161 -7.63 9.34 -10.49
CA PHE A 161 -8.15 8.25 -11.31
C PHE A 161 -9.66 8.38 -11.39
N LYS A 162 -10.24 7.93 -12.50
CA LYS A 162 -11.69 8.00 -12.75
C LYS A 162 -12.29 6.60 -12.73
N ALA A 163 -13.51 6.50 -12.22
CA ALA A 163 -14.23 5.25 -12.18
C ALA A 163 -15.72 5.47 -12.45
N LEU A 164 -16.38 4.44 -12.96
CA LEU A 164 -17.83 4.33 -13.05
C LEU A 164 -18.35 3.50 -11.90
N VAL A 165 -19.51 3.90 -11.37
CA VAL A 165 -20.26 3.07 -10.42
C VAL A 165 -20.87 1.92 -11.23
N GLN A 166 -20.43 0.71 -10.96
CA GLN A 166 -20.98 -0.50 -11.55
C GLN A 166 -22.27 -0.92 -10.83
N SER A 167 -22.24 -0.91 -9.50
CA SER A 167 -23.39 -1.30 -8.68
C SER A 167 -23.34 -0.60 -7.33
N LEU A 168 -24.49 -0.57 -6.67
CA LEU A 168 -24.69 -0.07 -5.33
C LEU A 168 -25.30 -1.17 -4.47
N ILE A 169 -24.76 -1.36 -3.28
CA ILE A 169 -25.22 -2.29 -2.25
C ILE A 169 -25.68 -1.42 -1.09
N ILE A 170 -26.94 -1.55 -0.69
CA ILE A 170 -27.60 -0.74 0.36
C ILE A 170 -28.06 -1.67 1.47
#